data_AF-A0A7K0N3K4-F1
#
_entry.id   AF-A0A7K0N3K4-F1
#
_cell.length_a   1.000
_cell.length_b   1.000
_cell.length_c   1.000
_cell.angle_alpha   90.00
_cell.angle_beta   90.00
_cell.angle_gamma   90.00
#
_symmetry.space_group_name_H-M   'P 1'
#
loop_
_entity.id
_entity.type
_entity.pdbx_description
1 polymer ?
#
loop_
_entity_poly.entity_id
_entity_poly.type
_entity_poly.pdbx_seq_one_letter_code
_entity_poly.pdbx_strand_id
1 'polypeptide(L)'
;TEPIILSADSTVADALAAVRQSEISPALASQIFICRQPLETPTGRFIGMAHYQRLLREPPSTLLGSIVDTDTQGLNPDATLNEVSSYLASYNLLSVPVIDANDRLLGAVTVDDVLDHLLPENWRHDHRETSRTQVDIAQLEKEGVHNGTQ
;
A
#
# COMPACT_ATOMS: atom_id res chain seq x y z
N THR A 1 10.70 0.38 3.03
CA THR A 1 10.05 -0.66 3.86
C THR A 1 10.10 -2.02 3.17
N GLU A 2 10.08 -3.13 3.93
CA GLU A 2 10.07 -4.50 3.36
C GLU A 2 8.70 -4.83 2.78
N PRO A 3 8.59 -5.15 1.48
CA PRO A 3 7.30 -5.45 0.87
C PRO A 3 7.05 -6.95 0.73
N ILE A 4 5.82 -7.30 0.31
CA ILE A 4 5.48 -8.67 -0.06
C ILE A 4 6.07 -8.97 -1.45
N ILE A 5 7.02 -9.91 -1.52
CA ILE A 5 7.70 -10.31 -2.75
C ILE A 5 7.40 -11.78 -3.03
N LEU A 6 6.89 -12.09 -4.22
CA LEU A 6 6.62 -13.45 -4.68
C LEU A 6 7.16 -13.69 -6.09
N SER A 7 7.20 -14.95 -6.50
CA SER A 7 7.60 -15.33 -7.86
C SER A 7 6.40 -15.42 -8.81
N ALA A 8 6.65 -15.37 -10.11
CA ALA A 8 5.60 -15.56 -11.12
C ALA A 8 4.94 -16.95 -11.04
N ASP A 9 5.63 -17.94 -10.46
CA ASP A 9 5.14 -19.31 -10.29
C ASP A 9 4.33 -19.49 -8.99
N SER A 10 4.26 -18.46 -8.14
CA SER A 10 3.38 -18.47 -6.97
C SER A 10 1.92 -18.36 -7.40
N THR A 11 1.01 -18.90 -6.60
CA THR A 11 -0.42 -18.85 -6.87
C THR A 11 -1.10 -17.63 -6.25
N VAL A 12 -2.30 -17.31 -6.71
CA VAL A 12 -3.22 -16.36 -6.07
C VAL A 12 -3.43 -16.72 -4.59
N ALA A 13 -3.56 -18.00 -4.27
CA ALA A 13 -3.71 -18.47 -2.89
C ALA A 13 -2.48 -18.11 -2.02
N ASP A 14 -1.27 -18.31 -2.55
CA ASP A 14 -0.03 -17.96 -1.84
C ASP A 14 0.05 -16.45 -1.59
N ALA A 15 -0.31 -15.64 -2.59
CA ALA A 15 -0.32 -14.19 -2.49
C ALA A 15 -1.33 -13.67 -1.47
N LEU A 16 -2.57 -14.16 -1.51
CA LEU A 16 -3.59 -13.79 -0.52
C LEU A 16 -3.22 -14.30 0.89
N ALA A 17 -2.52 -15.44 0.97
CA ALA A 17 -2.00 -15.96 2.23
C ALA A 17 -0.89 -15.07 2.83
N ALA A 18 -0.07 -14.43 1.99
CA ALA A 18 0.91 -13.45 2.44
C ALA A 18 0.24 -12.12 2.87
N VAL A 19 -0.70 -11.61 2.05
CA VAL A 19 -1.43 -10.36 2.33
C VAL A 19 -2.20 -10.38 3.65
N ARG A 20 -2.70 -11.53 4.11
CA ARG A 20 -3.49 -11.61 5.36
C ARG A 20 -2.66 -11.50 6.64
N GLN A 21 -1.33 -11.47 6.56
CA GLN A 21 -0.44 -11.37 7.72
C GLN A 21 -0.68 -10.03 8.44
N SER A 22 -1.10 -10.10 9.71
CA SER A 22 -1.56 -8.95 10.50
C SER A 22 -0.48 -7.92 10.82
N GLU A 23 0.78 -8.35 10.76
CA GLU A 23 1.97 -7.54 10.97
C GLU A 23 2.28 -6.62 9.79
N ILE A 24 1.73 -6.91 8.60
CA ILE A 24 1.94 -6.11 7.40
C ILE A 24 0.94 -4.94 7.40
N SER A 25 1.45 -3.72 7.24
CA SER A 25 0.58 -2.55 7.18
C SER A 25 -0.40 -2.63 6.00
N PRO A 26 -1.61 -2.06 6.09
CA PRO A 26 -2.57 -2.08 4.98
C PRO A 26 -2.02 -1.49 3.67
N ALA A 27 -1.15 -0.46 3.76
CA ALA A 27 -0.52 0.15 2.60
C ALA A 27 0.43 -0.82 1.88
N LEU A 28 1.23 -1.60 2.62
CA LEU A 28 2.09 -2.64 2.05
C LEU A 28 1.29 -3.84 1.56
N ALA A 29 0.28 -4.28 2.33
CA ALA A 29 -0.59 -5.39 1.98
C ALA A 29 -1.48 -5.10 0.76
N SER A 30 -1.55 -3.85 0.32
CA SER A 30 -2.34 -3.43 -0.85
C SER A 30 -1.89 -4.05 -2.17
N GLN A 31 -0.64 -4.50 -2.25
CA GLN A 31 -0.04 -5.02 -3.46
C GLN A 31 1.06 -6.03 -3.18
N ILE A 32 1.28 -6.90 -4.16
CA ILE A 32 2.33 -7.90 -4.17
C ILE A 32 3.29 -7.56 -5.30
N PHE A 33 4.58 -7.54 -5.02
CA PHE A 33 5.61 -7.38 -6.04
C PHE A 33 6.07 -8.74 -6.54
N ILE A 34 6.14 -8.90 -7.86
CA ILE A 34 6.52 -10.14 -8.52
C ILE A 34 7.94 -9.98 -9.05
N CYS A 35 8.85 -10.85 -8.60
CA CYS A 35 10.25 -10.88 -9.02
C CYS A 35 10.63 -12.26 -9.55
N ARG A 36 11.74 -12.33 -10.31
CA ARG A 36 12.45 -13.60 -10.50
C ARG A 36 13.22 -13.97 -9.23
N GLN A 37 13.50 -15.27 -9.08
CA GLN A 37 14.41 -15.77 -8.06
C GLN A 37 15.81 -15.12 -8.21
N PRO A 38 16.53 -14.84 -7.10
CA PRO A 38 16.12 -15.00 -5.69
C PRO A 38 15.11 -13.94 -5.23
N LEU A 39 14.31 -14.23 -4.21
CA LEU A 39 13.31 -13.27 -3.67
C LEU A 39 13.83 -12.43 -2.49
N GLU A 40 15.00 -12.78 -1.94
CA GLU A 40 15.67 -12.01 -0.89
C GLU A 40 16.49 -10.87 -1.52
N THR A 41 16.67 -9.77 -0.79
CA THR A 41 17.48 -8.63 -1.26
C THR A 41 18.98 -8.98 -1.27
N PRO A 42 19.70 -8.74 -2.38
CA PRO A 42 19.23 -8.19 -3.65
C PRO A 42 18.41 -9.21 -4.44
N THR A 43 17.19 -8.80 -4.80
CA THR A 43 16.25 -9.67 -5.52
C THR A 43 16.76 -9.99 -6.93
N GLY A 44 16.16 -11.00 -7.55
CA GLY A 44 16.19 -11.16 -9.00
C GLY A 44 15.44 -10.02 -9.70
N ARG A 45 15.29 -10.14 -11.02
CA ARG A 45 14.64 -9.10 -11.82
C ARG A 45 13.17 -8.88 -11.38
N PHE A 46 12.80 -7.63 -11.12
CA PHE A 46 11.43 -7.19 -10.95
C PHE A 46 10.64 -7.40 -12.25
N ILE A 47 9.48 -8.03 -12.14
CA ILE A 47 8.61 -8.36 -13.28
C ILE A 47 7.44 -7.39 -13.34
N GLY A 48 6.87 -7.05 -12.18
CA GLY A 48 5.66 -6.23 -12.08
C GLY A 48 4.99 -6.37 -10.72
N MET A 49 3.75 -5.96 -10.63
CA MET A 49 2.97 -6.01 -9.39
C MET A 49 1.56 -6.53 -9.59
N ALA A 50 0.88 -6.89 -8.49
CA ALA A 50 -0.54 -7.23 -8.51
C ALA A 50 -1.23 -6.66 -7.28
N HIS A 51 -2.36 -5.98 -7.50
CA HIS A 51 -3.23 -5.49 -6.44
C HIS A 51 -4.03 -6.65 -5.81
N TYR A 52 -4.10 -6.72 -4.48
CA TYR A 52 -4.82 -7.83 -3.83
C TYR A 52 -6.31 -7.85 -4.20
N GLN A 53 -6.92 -6.69 -4.50
CA GLN A 53 -8.30 -6.60 -4.96
C GLN A 53 -8.50 -7.32 -6.31
N ARG A 54 -7.48 -7.34 -7.17
CA ARG A 54 -7.50 -8.13 -8.41
C ARG A 54 -7.44 -9.61 -8.07
N LEU A 55 -6.55 -10.01 -7.16
CA LEU A 55 -6.41 -11.41 -6.71
C LEU A 55 -7.73 -11.98 -6.16
N LEU A 56 -8.54 -11.18 -5.46
CA LEU A 56 -9.85 -11.59 -4.95
C LEU A 56 -10.87 -11.98 -6.05
N ARG A 57 -10.60 -11.67 -7.32
CA ARG A 57 -11.47 -11.98 -8.47
C ARG A 57 -10.97 -13.16 -9.30
N GLU A 58 -9.82 -13.73 -8.94
CA GLU A 58 -9.17 -14.80 -9.68
C GLU A 58 -9.30 -16.15 -8.97
N PRO A 59 -9.30 -17.30 -9.69
CA PRO A 59 -9.24 -18.61 -9.05
C PRO A 59 -7.99 -18.75 -8.18
N PRO A 60 -8.07 -19.37 -6.98
CA PRO A 60 -6.93 -19.48 -6.06
C PRO A 60 -5.70 -20.19 -6.65
N SER A 61 -5.89 -21.11 -7.59
CA SER A 61 -4.80 -21.86 -8.25
C SER A 61 -4.15 -21.12 -9.42
N THR A 62 -4.63 -19.93 -9.78
CA THR A 62 -4.07 -19.12 -10.88
C THR A 62 -2.67 -18.66 -10.54
N LEU A 63 -1.73 -18.77 -11.49
CA LEU A 63 -0.35 -18.31 -11.30
C LEU A 63 -0.26 -16.79 -11.39
N LEU A 64 0.53 -16.17 -10.52
CA LEU A 64 0.74 -14.72 -10.52
C LEU A 64 1.30 -14.22 -11.86
N GLY A 65 2.16 -15.00 -12.51
CA GLY A 65 2.72 -14.67 -13.83
C GLY A 65 1.67 -14.50 -14.93
N SER A 66 0.46 -15.02 -14.76
CA SER A 66 -0.63 -14.85 -15.73
C SER A 66 -1.47 -13.58 -15.51
N ILE A 67 -1.36 -12.96 -14.33
CA ILE A 67 -2.17 -11.81 -13.92
C ILE A 67 -1.32 -10.61 -13.46
N VAL A 68 0.00 -10.71 -13.56
CA VAL A 68 0.93 -9.62 -13.22
C VAL A 68 0.66 -8.39 -14.10
N ASP A 69 0.68 -7.22 -13.49
CA ASP A 69 0.73 -5.94 -14.19
C ASP A 69 2.20 -5.56 -14.42
N THR A 70 2.60 -5.52 -15.69
CA THR A 70 3.95 -5.19 -16.14
C THR A 70 4.13 -3.72 -16.53
N ASP A 71 3.07 -2.92 -16.50
CA ASP A 71 3.12 -1.52 -16.93
C ASP A 71 3.73 -0.61 -15.84
N THR A 72 3.85 -1.12 -14.62
CA THR A 72 4.47 -0.42 -13.50
C THR A 72 5.99 -0.48 -13.62
N GLN A 73 6.63 0.68 -13.80
CA GLN A 73 8.09 0.80 -13.90
C GLN A 73 8.80 0.98 -12.55
N GLY A 74 8.05 1.31 -11.49
CA GLY A 74 8.63 1.65 -10.18
C GLY A 74 9.41 2.96 -10.20
N LEU A 75 10.10 3.24 -9.09
CA LEU A 75 10.90 4.45 -8.91
C LEU A 75 12.37 4.12 -8.70
N ASN A 76 13.23 5.01 -9.17
CA ASN A 76 14.67 4.94 -8.91
C ASN A 76 14.97 5.23 -7.42
N PRO A 77 16.02 4.63 -6.82
CA PRO A 77 16.38 4.89 -5.42
C PRO A 77 16.73 6.34 -5.12
N ASP A 78 17.19 7.08 -6.15
CA ASP A 78 17.54 8.50 -6.06
C ASP A 78 16.35 9.44 -6.34
N ALA A 79 15.13 8.90 -6.51
CA ALA A 79 13.93 9.69 -6.76
C ALA A 79 13.65 10.67 -5.61
N THR A 80 13.33 11.90 -5.96
CA THR A 80 12.98 12.95 -5.00
C THR A 80 11.61 12.69 -4.38
N LEU A 81 11.36 13.25 -3.20
CA LEU A 81 10.06 13.16 -2.53
C LEU A 81 8.90 13.65 -3.43
N ASN A 82 9.13 14.68 -4.25
CA ASN A 82 8.11 15.20 -5.17
C ASN A 82 7.78 14.20 -6.29
N GLU A 83 8.79 13.51 -6.84
CA GLU A 83 8.58 12.46 -7.84
C GLU A 83 7.81 11.29 -7.24
N VAL A 84 8.19 10.84 -6.03
CA VAL A 84 7.48 9.77 -5.31
C VAL A 84 6.02 10.16 -5.07
N SER A 85 5.78 11.36 -4.54
CA SER A 85 4.43 11.88 -4.25
C SER A 85 3.58 11.96 -5.51
N SER A 86 4.15 12.52 -6.59
CA SER A 86 3.46 12.66 -7.87
C SER A 86 3.12 11.30 -8.47
N TYR A 87 4.03 10.32 -8.37
CA TYR A 87 3.81 8.97 -8.88
C TYR A 87 2.68 8.26 -8.12
N LEU A 88 2.73 8.25 -6.78
CA LEU A 88 1.68 7.65 -5.96
C LEU A 88 0.31 8.28 -6.24
N ALA A 89 0.25 9.62 -6.34
CA ALA A 89 -0.98 10.34 -6.61
C ALA A 89 -1.53 10.10 -8.03
N SER A 90 -0.65 10.07 -9.04
CA SER A 90 -1.07 9.88 -10.44
C SER A 90 -1.74 8.52 -10.67
N TYR A 91 -1.32 7.51 -9.92
CA TYR A 91 -1.79 6.13 -10.08
C TYR A 91 -2.65 5.64 -8.91
N ASN A 92 -3.06 6.52 -7.98
CA ASN A 92 -3.80 6.18 -6.76
C ASN A 92 -3.18 4.99 -5.99
N LEU A 93 -1.85 4.94 -5.93
CA LEU A 93 -1.12 3.84 -5.32
C LEU A 93 -0.96 4.07 -3.82
N LEU A 94 -1.05 2.98 -3.04
CA LEU A 94 -0.75 3.00 -1.61
C LEU A 94 0.72 2.67 -1.32
N SER A 95 1.42 2.06 -2.28
CA SER A 95 2.87 1.88 -2.24
C SER A 95 3.44 1.79 -3.65
N VAL A 96 4.75 1.99 -3.78
CA VAL A 96 5.47 1.99 -5.05
C VAL A 96 6.78 1.22 -4.91
N PRO A 97 7.14 0.35 -5.87
CA PRO A 97 8.39 -0.40 -5.81
C PRO A 97 9.58 0.52 -6.12
N VAL A 98 10.66 0.35 -5.38
CA VAL A 98 11.96 1.01 -5.61
C VAL A 98 12.89 0.03 -6.29
N ILE A 99 13.38 0.38 -7.48
CA ILE A 99 14.07 -0.54 -8.40
C ILE A 99 15.41 0.06 -8.83
N ASP A 100 16.48 -0.73 -8.73
CA ASP A 100 17.82 -0.29 -9.13
C ASP A 100 18.04 -0.31 -10.67
N ALA A 101 19.21 0.16 -11.11
CA ALA A 101 19.57 0.18 -12.53
C ALA A 101 19.71 -1.21 -13.19
N ASN A 102 19.65 -2.29 -12.41
CA ASN A 102 19.70 -3.68 -12.89
C ASN A 102 18.32 -4.36 -12.90
N ASP A 103 17.23 -3.58 -12.84
CA ASP A 103 15.85 -4.03 -12.68
C ASP A 103 15.63 -4.87 -11.40
N ARG A 104 16.38 -4.64 -10.31
CA ARG A 104 16.18 -5.37 -9.05
C ARG A 104 15.33 -4.56 -8.09
N LEU A 105 14.34 -5.20 -7.50
CA LEU A 105 13.54 -4.60 -6.43
C LEU A 105 14.41 -4.48 -5.17
N LEU A 106 14.58 -3.26 -4.69
CA LEU A 106 15.30 -2.97 -3.44
C LEU A 106 14.35 -2.89 -2.23
N GLY A 107 13.10 -2.50 -2.47
CA GLY A 107 12.07 -2.35 -1.45
C GLY A 107 10.87 -1.57 -1.98
N ALA A 108 10.07 -1.00 -1.08
CA ALA A 108 8.96 -0.14 -1.44
C ALA A 108 8.86 1.09 -0.54
N VAL A 109 8.25 2.14 -1.08
CA VAL A 109 7.83 3.34 -0.36
C VAL A 109 6.31 3.36 -0.32
N THR A 110 5.73 3.63 0.84
CA THR A 110 4.28 3.70 1.01
C THR A 110 3.77 5.14 1.03
N VAL A 111 2.46 5.31 0.85
CA VAL A 111 1.82 6.63 0.96
C VAL A 111 1.95 7.22 2.36
N ASP A 112 1.92 6.39 3.41
CA ASP A 112 2.14 6.83 4.78
C ASP A 112 3.58 7.26 5.06
N ASP A 113 4.59 6.62 4.43
CA ASP A 113 5.98 7.10 4.47
C ASP A 113 6.07 8.52 3.88
N VAL A 114 5.41 8.76 2.74
CA VAL A 114 5.39 10.08 2.08
C VAL A 114 4.66 11.14 2.93
N LEU A 115 3.51 10.79 3.49
CA LEU A 115 2.75 11.71 4.35
C LEU A 115 3.55 12.12 5.59
N ASP A 116 4.33 11.22 6.18
CA ASP A 116 5.22 11.53 7.30
C ASP A 116 6.31 12.53 6.97
N HIS A 117 6.75 12.57 5.71
CA HIS A 117 7.74 13.53 5.25
C HIS A 117 7.13 14.87 4.83
N LEU A 118 5.88 14.88 4.35
CA LEU A 118 5.22 16.08 3.84
C LEU A 118 4.46 16.86 4.91
N LEU A 119 3.97 16.18 5.94
CA LEU A 119 3.11 16.78 6.95
C LEU A 119 3.91 17.20 8.20
N PRO A 120 3.40 18.18 8.98
CA PRO A 120 4.04 18.59 10.22
C PRO A 120 4.19 17.44 11.23
N GLU A 121 5.13 17.59 12.16
CA GLU A 121 5.22 16.70 13.31
C GLU A 121 3.86 16.60 14.03
N ASN A 122 3.51 15.39 14.47
CA ASN A 122 2.24 15.07 15.15
C ASN A 122 0.95 15.13 14.30
N TRP A 123 1.03 15.26 12.97
CA TRP A 123 -0.16 15.26 12.09
C TRP A 123 -1.12 14.07 12.30
N ARG A 124 -0.58 12.92 12.73
CA ARG A 124 -1.33 11.70 13.05
C ARG A 124 -2.18 11.82 14.33
N HIS A 125 -1.78 12.66 15.29
CA HIS A 125 -2.49 12.90 16.55
C HIS A 125 -3.61 13.93 16.37
N ASP A 126 -3.34 15.01 15.64
CA ASP A 126 -4.29 16.12 15.43
C ASP A 126 -5.63 15.67 14.82
N HIS A 127 -5.60 14.66 13.93
CA HIS A 127 -6.83 14.09 13.36
C HIS A 127 -7.64 13.25 14.36
N ARG A 128 -7.00 12.59 15.33
CA ARG A 128 -7.69 11.76 16.33
C ARG A 128 -8.42 12.59 17.38
N GLU A 129 -7.88 13.75 17.75
CA GLU A 129 -8.57 14.68 18.66
C GLU A 129 -9.71 15.41 17.97
N THR A 130 -9.49 15.95 16.76
CA THR A 130 -10.53 16.64 15.99
C THR A 130 -11.75 15.76 15.73
N SER A 131 -11.53 14.47 15.42
CA SER A 131 -12.63 13.52 15.18
C SER A 131 -13.41 13.20 16.46
N ARG A 132 -12.76 13.15 17.64
CA ARG A 132 -13.45 12.93 18.93
C ARG A 132 -14.29 14.13 19.32
N THR A 133 -13.74 15.33 19.19
CA THR A 133 -14.46 16.58 19.50
C THR A 133 -15.68 16.77 18.60
N GLN A 134 -15.60 16.43 17.30
CA GLN A 134 -16.75 16.52 16.40
C GLN A 134 -17.85 15.48 16.71
N VAL A 135 -17.49 14.26 17.09
CA VAL A 135 -18.45 13.21 17.48
C VAL A 135 -19.15 13.59 18.79
N ASP A 136 -18.42 14.12 19.77
CA ASP A 136 -19.00 14.58 21.04
C ASP A 136 -19.99 15.74 20.83
N ILE A 137 -19.64 16.73 19.99
CA ILE A 137 -20.54 17.86 19.66
C ILE A 137 -21.78 17.37 18.91
N ALA A 138 -21.64 16.49 17.92
CA ALA A 138 -22.77 15.96 17.16
C ALA A 138 -23.71 15.07 18.01
N GLN A 139 -23.19 14.38 19.04
CA GLN A 139 -24.03 13.65 20.00
C GLN A 139 -24.79 14.58 20.94
N LEU A 140 -24.14 15.64 21.44
CA LEU A 140 -24.78 16.67 22.27
C LEU A 140 -25.92 17.40 21.51
N GLU A 141 -25.74 17.68 20.22
CA GLU A 141 -26.78 18.28 19.38
C GLU A 141 -27.97 17.34 19.14
N LYS A 142 -27.75 16.02 19.01
CA LYS A 142 -28.83 15.03 18.88
C LYS A 142 -29.61 14.82 20.17
N GLU A 143 -28.95 14.88 21.33
CA GLU A 143 -29.58 14.77 22.65
C GLU A 143 -30.38 16.04 23.01
N GLY A 144 -29.91 17.21 22.57
CA GLY A 144 -30.60 18.50 22.77
C GLY A 144 -31.90 18.67 21.99
N VAL A 145 -32.07 17.98 20.85
CA VAL A 145 -33.30 18.08 20.03
C VAL A 145 -34.46 17.26 20.59
N HIS A 146 -34.23 16.29 21.47
CA HIS A 146 -35.30 15.44 22.01
C HIS A 146 -35.99 15.98 23.29
N ASN A 147 -35.45 17.03 23.91
CA ASN A 147 -35.99 17.62 25.15
C ASN A 147 -36.84 18.89 24.94
N GLY A 148 -37.23 19.18 23.69
CA GLY A 148 -37.91 20.44 23.31
C GLY A 148 -39.37 20.32 22.87
N THR A 149 -40.12 19.31 23.31
CA THR A 149 -41.60 19.30 23.12
C THR A 149 -42.32 18.85 24.38
N GLN A 150 -42.59 19.80 25.28
CA GLN A 150 -43.78 19.83 26.13
C GLN A 150 -44.28 21.28 26.23
#